data_AF-A0A1F8PX64-F1
#
_entry.id   AF-A0A1F8PX64-F1
#
_cell.length_a   1.000
_cell.length_b   1.000
_cell.length_c   1.000
_cell.angle_alpha   90.00
_cell.angle_beta   90.00
_cell.angle_gamma   90.00
#
_symmetry.space_group_name_H-M   'P 1'
#
loop_
_entity.id
_entity.type
_entity.pdbx_description
1 polymer ?
#
loop_
_entity_poly.entity_id
_entity_poly.type
_entity_poly.pdbx_seq_one_letter_code
_entity_poly.pdbx_strand_id
1 'polypeptide(L)'
;MPAIHLARLKQQSAQLVDLFDQPDRFAYALSNLFDLYSDRTHRPGQSGEPPSLLITYNLPKPVLRQVTSDMQMKAITNPSEILLLARRLWLEPSLEFRLLAASLLGFIRVETPEMVLDTIADWVESGVDDRLLAIVMNKGLARIRQDAPERLIEQIQIWLQSSDVNVQQVGLRALIPILSAAQYDNLPVFFHMLSPFVRKAPLRIRPDILEALRILASHSPKESVYLLHQNLNAPDNPDAALMTRQILPYFPQESQDSLRAALRGVAWHP
;
A
#
# COMPACT_ATOMS: atom_id res chain seq x y z
N MET A 1 15.57 -0.22 27.35
CA MET A 1 14.84 0.91 26.75
C MET A 1 14.69 2.03 27.78
N PRO A 2 15.19 3.25 27.50
CA PRO A 2 14.98 4.39 28.39
C PRO A 2 13.48 4.71 28.50
N ALA A 3 13.04 5.13 29.69
CA ALA A 3 11.65 5.54 29.92
C ALA A 3 11.34 6.77 29.04
N ILE A 4 10.34 6.67 28.17
CA ILE A 4 9.93 7.78 27.30
C ILE A 4 9.17 8.80 28.13
N HIS A 5 9.74 9.99 28.32
CA HIS A 5 9.04 11.11 28.94
C HIS A 5 8.11 11.78 27.92
N LEU A 6 6.84 11.35 27.90
CA LEU A 6 5.85 11.78 26.91
C LEU A 6 5.67 13.31 26.82
N ALA A 7 5.72 14.02 27.94
CA ALA A 7 5.62 15.48 27.95
C ALA A 7 6.77 16.15 27.18
N ARG A 8 8.00 15.64 27.39
CA ARG A 8 9.19 16.12 26.67
C ARG A 8 9.11 15.79 25.18
N LEU A 9 8.68 14.57 24.83
CA LEU A 9 8.48 14.17 23.44
C LEU A 9 7.48 15.07 22.73
N LYS A 10 6.35 15.42 23.37
CA LYS A 10 5.38 16.36 22.82
C LYS A 10 5.98 17.74 22.56
N GLN A 11 6.76 18.28 23.50
CA GLN A 11 7.43 19.57 23.32
C GLN A 11 8.44 19.53 22.16
N GLN A 12 9.25 18.47 22.07
CA GLN A 12 10.23 18.29 21.00
C GLN A 12 9.54 18.12 19.63
N SER A 13 8.42 17.41 19.59
CA SER A 13 7.61 17.23 18.39
C SER A 13 6.99 18.56 17.94
N ALA A 14 6.46 19.37 18.86
CA ALA A 14 5.96 20.70 18.54
C ALA A 14 7.04 21.62 17.92
N GLN A 15 8.27 21.56 18.44
CA GLN A 15 9.41 22.29 17.87
C GLN A 15 9.74 21.83 16.45
N LEU A 16 9.54 20.55 16.12
CA LEU A 16 9.67 20.08 14.74
C LEU A 16 8.56 20.64 13.85
N VAL A 17 7.33 20.70 14.35
CA VAL A 17 6.21 21.27 13.59
C VAL A 17 6.48 22.72 13.18
N ASP A 18 7.19 23.50 14.00
CA ASP A 18 7.57 24.88 13.67
C ASP A 18 8.57 24.97 12.49
N LEU A 19 9.24 23.88 12.13
CA LEU A 19 10.21 23.79 11.03
C LEU A 19 9.62 23.17 9.76
N PHE A 20 8.31 22.95 9.69
CA PHE A 20 7.67 22.20 8.59
C PHE A 20 7.95 22.81 7.20
N ASP A 21 8.16 24.12 7.12
CA ASP A 21 8.44 24.90 5.91
C ASP A 21 9.94 24.98 5.57
N GLN A 22 10.80 24.38 6.39
CA GLN A 22 12.25 24.36 6.24
C GLN A 22 12.76 22.91 6.18
N PRO A 23 12.57 22.20 5.04
CA PRO A 23 12.78 20.75 4.96
C PRO A 23 14.13 20.25 5.44
N ASP A 24 15.23 20.94 5.13
CA ASP A 24 16.57 20.55 5.57
C ASP A 24 16.77 20.73 7.07
N ARG A 25 16.25 21.82 7.65
CA ARG A 25 16.31 22.05 9.09
C ARG A 25 15.42 21.08 9.84
N PHE A 26 14.25 20.77 9.30
CA PHE A 26 13.37 19.73 9.84
C PHE A 26 14.08 18.37 9.85
N ALA A 27 14.67 17.95 8.72
CA ALA A 27 15.36 16.67 8.62
C ALA A 27 16.53 16.58 9.62
N TYR A 28 17.30 17.65 9.78
CA TYR A 28 18.37 17.72 10.77
C TYR A 28 17.86 17.69 12.22
N ALA A 29 16.79 18.41 12.53
CA ALA A 29 16.20 18.37 13.87
C ALA A 29 15.58 16.99 14.17
N LEU A 30 14.98 16.35 13.16
CA LEU A 30 14.40 15.02 13.26
C LEU A 30 15.45 13.94 13.50
N SER A 31 16.61 14.02 12.82
CA SER A 31 17.70 13.06 13.06
C SER A 31 18.20 13.14 14.50
N ASN A 32 18.40 14.36 15.03
CA ASN A 32 18.77 14.58 16.43
C ASN A 32 17.72 14.00 17.40
N LEU A 33 16.43 14.16 17.09
CA LEU A 33 15.36 13.57 17.88
C LEU A 33 15.41 12.04 17.83
N PHE A 34 15.59 11.46 16.65
CA PHE A 34 15.64 10.02 16.47
C PHE A 34 16.86 9.41 17.14
N ASP A 35 18.02 10.06 17.07
CA ASP A 35 19.22 9.65 17.79
C ASP A 35 19.00 9.58 19.30
N LEU A 36 18.33 10.59 19.88
CA LEU A 36 18.02 10.66 21.31
C LEU A 36 17.16 9.48 21.78
N TYR A 37 16.23 9.02 20.94
CA TYR A 37 15.30 7.92 21.27
C TYR A 37 15.69 6.58 20.62
N SER A 38 16.83 6.51 19.93
CA SER A 38 17.29 5.30 19.24
C SER A 38 17.61 4.18 20.24
N ASP A 39 17.16 2.96 19.94
CA ASP A 39 17.60 1.79 20.69
C ASP A 39 18.82 1.16 20.02
N ARG A 40 20.00 1.65 20.41
CA ARG A 40 21.30 1.15 19.91
C ARG A 40 21.65 -0.23 20.47
N THR A 41 20.85 -0.79 21.38
CA THR A 41 21.06 -2.12 21.96
C THR A 41 20.26 -3.22 21.26
N HIS A 42 19.46 -2.86 20.24
CA HIS A 42 18.65 -3.79 19.49
C HIS A 42 19.53 -4.75 18.65
N ARG A 43 19.58 -6.02 19.05
CA ARG A 43 20.11 -7.11 18.19
C ARG A 43 18.95 -7.60 17.31
N PRO A 44 19.11 -7.70 15.98
CA PRO A 44 18.08 -8.28 15.12
C PRO A 44 17.78 -9.70 15.61
N GLY A 45 16.55 -9.91 16.09
CA GLY A 45 16.09 -11.23 16.53
C GLY A 45 15.92 -12.16 15.32
N GLN A 46 16.10 -13.46 15.53
CA GLN A 46 15.91 -14.54 14.54
C GLN A 46 14.44 -14.73 14.12
N SER A 47 13.63 -13.68 14.20
CA SER A 47 12.18 -13.72 14.02
C SER A 47 11.81 -13.47 12.56
N GLY A 48 12.12 -14.41 11.68
CA GLY A 48 11.48 -14.70 10.37
C GLY A 48 11.33 -13.61 9.29
N GLU A 49 11.20 -12.33 9.62
CA GLU A 49 11.15 -11.21 8.68
C GLU A 49 12.58 -10.81 8.30
N PRO A 50 12.90 -10.73 7.00
CA PRO A 50 14.20 -10.23 6.58
C PRO A 50 14.40 -8.80 7.10
N PRO A 51 15.60 -8.48 7.64
CA PRO A 51 15.88 -7.15 8.12
C PRO A 51 15.75 -6.13 6.98
N SER A 52 15.25 -4.94 7.31
CA SER A 52 15.24 -3.81 6.38
C SER A 52 16.65 -3.57 5.83
N LEU A 53 16.78 -3.41 4.51
CA LEU A 53 18.05 -3.01 3.89
C LEU A 53 18.43 -1.56 4.22
N LEU A 54 17.46 -0.75 4.69
CA LEU A 54 17.66 0.62 5.13
C LEU A 54 18.24 0.70 6.54
N ILE A 55 18.94 1.81 6.81
CA ILE A 55 19.41 2.17 8.16
C ILE A 55 18.17 2.36 9.06
N THR A 56 18.22 1.84 10.29
CA THR A 56 17.11 1.93 11.24
C THR A 56 17.57 2.57 12.54
N TYR A 57 16.77 3.49 13.06
CA TYR A 57 16.96 4.05 14.40
C TYR A 57 16.37 3.15 15.50
N ASN A 58 15.53 2.17 15.12
CA ASN A 58 14.85 1.25 16.03
C ASN A 58 14.05 2.01 17.09
N LEU A 59 13.32 3.03 16.65
CA LEU A 59 12.59 3.91 17.54
C LEU A 59 11.44 3.17 18.25
N PRO A 60 11.17 3.50 19.52
CA PRO A 60 9.91 3.13 20.14
C PRO A 60 8.72 3.67 19.33
N LYS A 61 7.72 2.82 19.08
CA LYS A 61 6.51 3.17 18.31
C LYS A 61 5.87 4.52 18.70
N PRO A 62 5.82 4.93 19.98
CA PRO A 62 5.24 6.23 20.36
C PRO A 62 5.95 7.44 19.76
N VAL A 63 7.28 7.38 19.52
CA VAL A 63 8.06 8.52 19.02
C VAL A 63 7.63 8.91 17.62
N LEU A 64 7.70 7.97 16.68
CA LEU A 64 7.31 8.22 15.29
C LEU A 64 5.81 8.55 15.20
N ARG A 65 4.96 7.89 16.01
CA ARG A 65 3.52 8.18 16.06
C ARG A 65 3.22 9.60 16.50
N GLN A 66 3.91 10.10 17.54
CA GLN A 66 3.72 11.46 18.04
C GLN A 66 4.10 12.49 16.96
N VAL A 67 5.29 12.36 16.37
CA VAL A 67 5.76 13.26 15.30
C VAL A 67 4.79 13.24 14.11
N THR A 68 4.36 12.05 13.69
CA THR A 68 3.40 11.91 12.59
C THR A 68 2.07 12.59 12.91
N SER A 69 1.55 12.41 14.13
CA SER A 69 0.26 12.98 14.55
C SER A 69 0.30 14.51 14.60
N ASP A 70 1.38 15.10 15.10
CA ASP A 70 1.48 16.56 15.26
C ASP A 70 1.59 17.29 13.91
N MET A 71 2.02 16.60 12.86
CA MET A 71 2.11 17.14 11.50
C MET A 71 0.77 17.14 10.73
N GLN A 72 -0.26 16.45 11.22
CA GLN A 72 -1.52 16.29 10.48
C GLN A 72 -2.19 17.63 10.14
N MET A 73 -2.25 18.55 11.11
CA MET A 73 -2.87 19.85 10.88
C MET A 73 -2.12 20.65 9.81
N LYS A 74 -0.78 20.61 9.81
CA LYS A 74 0.04 21.27 8.78
C LYS A 74 -0.17 20.68 7.40
N ALA A 75 -0.33 19.36 7.28
CA ALA A 75 -0.62 18.73 5.98
C ALA A 75 -1.96 19.17 5.37
N ILE A 76 -2.91 19.57 6.22
CA ILE A 76 -4.20 20.09 5.78
C ILE A 76 -4.09 21.59 5.42
N THR A 77 -3.40 22.39 6.24
CA THR A 77 -3.35 23.86 6.04
C THR A 77 -2.25 24.30 5.07
N ASN A 78 -1.23 23.48 4.85
CA ASN A 78 -0.02 23.80 4.10
C ASN A 78 0.42 22.60 3.21
N PRO A 79 -0.44 22.16 2.27
CA PRO A 79 -0.21 20.95 1.50
C PRO A 79 1.08 20.99 0.65
N SER A 80 1.39 22.15 0.06
CA SER A 80 2.57 22.34 -0.80
C SER A 80 3.88 22.20 -0.01
N GLU A 81 3.95 22.84 1.16
CA GLU A 81 5.12 22.78 2.04
C GLU A 81 5.31 21.36 2.59
N ILE A 82 4.23 20.68 2.96
CA ILE A 82 4.29 19.30 3.42
C ILE A 82 4.69 18.33 2.31
N LEU A 83 4.29 18.58 1.07
CA LEU A 83 4.76 17.80 -0.08
C LEU A 83 6.28 17.94 -0.26
N LEU A 84 6.81 19.17 -0.18
CA LEU A 84 8.26 19.43 -0.26
C LEU A 84 9.01 18.74 0.90
N LEU A 85 8.47 18.81 2.12
CA LEU A 85 9.03 18.13 3.27
C LEU A 85 9.03 16.60 3.07
N ALA A 86 7.92 16.01 2.63
CA ALA A 86 7.83 14.57 2.38
C ALA A 86 8.87 14.11 1.35
N ARG A 87 9.02 14.86 0.25
CA ARG A 87 10.06 14.59 -0.77
C ARG A 87 11.47 14.66 -0.18
N ARG A 88 11.76 15.67 0.63
CA ARG A 88 13.07 15.79 1.28
C ARG A 88 13.36 14.65 2.25
N LEU A 89 12.38 14.28 3.07
CA LEU A 89 12.50 13.17 4.01
C LEU A 89 12.71 11.81 3.30
N TRP A 90 12.10 11.63 2.13
CA TRP A 90 12.26 10.40 1.34
C TRP A 90 13.70 10.14 0.87
N LEU A 91 14.46 11.21 0.65
CA LEU A 91 15.88 11.12 0.25
C LEU A 91 16.78 10.58 1.36
N GLU A 92 16.32 10.58 2.61
CA GLU A 92 17.11 10.06 3.72
C GLU A 92 17.21 8.52 3.64
N PRO A 93 18.38 7.95 4.00
CA PRO A 93 18.64 6.51 3.88
C PRO A 93 17.97 5.69 4.99
N SER A 94 17.30 6.34 5.94
CA SER A 94 16.74 5.68 7.10
C SER A 94 15.25 5.36 6.93
N LEU A 95 14.85 4.20 7.47
CA LEU A 95 13.49 3.72 7.36
C LEU A 95 12.50 4.71 8.00
N GLU A 96 12.76 5.18 9.22
CA GLU A 96 11.84 6.03 9.96
C GLU A 96 11.54 7.37 9.27
N PHE A 97 12.50 7.91 8.52
CA PHE A 97 12.28 9.10 7.70
C PHE A 97 11.33 8.82 6.54
N ARG A 98 11.54 7.71 5.82
CA ARG A 98 10.65 7.30 4.71
C ARG A 98 9.26 6.93 5.19
N LEU A 99 9.14 6.35 6.39
CA LEU A 99 7.85 6.09 7.02
C LEU A 99 7.08 7.37 7.35
N LEU A 100 7.79 8.39 7.83
CA LEU A 100 7.20 9.71 8.07
C LEU A 100 6.78 10.35 6.75
N ALA A 101 7.66 10.38 5.75
CA ALA A 101 7.38 10.91 4.41
C ALA A 101 6.11 10.30 3.79
N ALA A 102 6.01 8.96 3.78
CA ALA A 102 4.83 8.26 3.29
C ALA A 102 3.56 8.60 4.09
N SER A 103 3.67 8.77 5.41
CA SER A 103 2.53 9.15 6.24
C SER A 103 2.09 10.59 5.98
N LEU A 104 3.04 11.51 5.74
CA LEU A 104 2.75 12.91 5.43
C LEU A 104 1.97 13.03 4.12
N LEU A 105 2.37 12.33 3.05
CA LEU A 105 1.60 12.30 1.79
C LEU A 105 0.14 11.89 2.04
N GLY A 106 -0.06 10.92 2.95
CA GLY A 106 -1.37 10.43 3.36
C GLY A 106 -2.26 11.43 4.09
N PHE A 107 -1.74 12.58 4.48
CA PHE A 107 -2.49 13.66 5.14
C PHE A 107 -2.73 14.87 4.22
N ILE A 108 -2.01 14.97 3.09
CA ILE A 108 -2.10 16.12 2.21
C ILE A 108 -3.51 16.16 1.60
N ARG A 109 -4.28 17.18 1.99
CA ARG A 109 -5.56 17.48 1.36
C ARG A 109 -5.27 18.22 0.07
N VAL A 110 -5.43 17.51 -1.04
CA VAL A 110 -5.08 17.99 -2.36
C VAL A 110 -6.30 18.53 -3.08
N GLU A 111 -6.19 19.75 -3.60
CA GLU A 111 -7.05 20.21 -4.71
C GLU A 111 -6.62 19.55 -6.03
N THR A 112 -5.34 19.18 -6.15
CA THR A 112 -4.72 18.55 -7.32
C THR A 112 -4.06 17.22 -6.92
N PRO A 113 -4.79 16.09 -6.98
CA PRO A 113 -4.28 14.75 -6.62
C PRO A 113 -3.02 14.33 -7.35
N GLU A 114 -2.82 14.83 -8.56
CA GLU A 114 -1.72 14.50 -9.48
C GLU A 114 -0.36 14.72 -8.81
N MET A 115 -0.17 15.80 -8.05
CA MET A 115 1.12 16.06 -7.39
C MET A 115 1.57 14.96 -6.42
N VAL A 116 0.61 14.33 -5.72
CA VAL A 116 0.90 13.23 -4.79
C VAL A 116 1.01 11.91 -5.54
N LEU A 117 0.17 11.67 -6.56
CA LEU A 117 0.26 10.49 -7.42
C LEU A 117 1.60 10.41 -8.16
N ASP A 118 2.05 11.52 -8.75
CA ASP A 118 3.33 11.63 -9.44
C ASP A 118 4.50 11.36 -8.47
N THR A 119 4.44 11.94 -7.27
CA THR A 119 5.46 11.70 -6.24
C THR A 119 5.54 10.21 -5.86
N ILE A 120 4.40 9.53 -5.76
CA ILE A 120 4.35 8.10 -5.45
C ILE A 120 4.84 7.26 -6.63
N ALA A 121 4.49 7.64 -7.86
CA ALA A 121 4.99 6.98 -9.07
C ALA A 121 6.51 7.06 -9.14
N ASP A 122 7.10 8.24 -8.94
CA ASP A 122 8.55 8.45 -8.90
C ASP A 122 9.21 7.57 -7.84
N TRP A 123 8.62 7.49 -6.64
CA TRP A 123 9.15 6.64 -5.57
C TRP A 123 9.13 5.17 -5.96
N VAL A 124 8.03 4.70 -6.53
CA VAL A 124 7.87 3.31 -6.98
C VAL A 124 8.87 2.96 -8.07
N GLU A 125 9.04 3.83 -9.06
CA GLU A 125 10.01 3.66 -10.15
C GLU A 125 11.46 3.61 -9.65
N SER A 126 11.77 4.38 -8.59
CA SER A 126 13.11 4.37 -7.98
C SER A 126 13.45 3.10 -7.19
N GLY A 127 12.50 2.16 -7.04
CA GLY A 127 12.71 0.88 -6.35
C GLY A 127 12.51 1.00 -4.83
N VAL A 128 11.28 0.76 -4.38
CA VAL A 128 10.91 0.74 -2.95
C VAL A 128 10.91 -0.70 -2.44
N ASP A 129 11.47 -0.93 -1.24
CA ASP A 129 11.35 -2.24 -0.60
C ASP A 129 9.88 -2.58 -0.28
N ASP A 130 9.57 -3.88 -0.18
CA ASP A 130 8.19 -4.37 -0.01
C ASP A 130 7.47 -3.80 1.21
N ARG A 131 8.20 -3.63 2.33
CA ARG A 131 7.62 -3.15 3.59
C ARG A 131 7.25 -1.68 3.50
N LEU A 132 8.12 -0.88 2.90
CA LEU A 132 7.88 0.53 2.68
C LEU A 132 6.79 0.73 1.62
N LEU A 133 6.77 -0.08 0.56
CA LEU A 133 5.72 -0.05 -0.46
C LEU A 133 4.33 -0.28 0.16
N ALA A 134 4.17 -1.26 1.05
CA ALA A 134 2.90 -1.47 1.76
C ALA A 134 2.45 -0.23 2.55
N ILE A 135 3.39 0.54 3.11
CA ILE A 135 3.08 1.76 3.86
C ILE A 135 2.72 2.92 2.93
N VAL A 136 3.41 3.08 1.80
CA VAL A 136 3.04 4.08 0.79
C VAL A 136 1.62 3.79 0.25
N MET A 137 1.32 2.53 -0.08
CA MET A 137 0.01 2.16 -0.64
C MET A 137 -1.14 2.29 0.37
N ASN A 138 -0.89 1.99 1.64
CA ASN A 138 -1.93 2.09 2.67
C ASN A 138 -2.09 3.50 3.22
N LYS A 139 -0.97 4.14 3.60
CA LYS A 139 -0.98 5.45 4.25
C LYS A 139 -0.80 6.59 3.26
N GLY A 140 0.18 6.53 2.37
CA GLY A 140 0.48 7.61 1.42
C GLY A 140 -0.69 7.96 0.50
N LEU A 141 -1.47 6.95 0.11
CA LEU A 141 -2.67 7.13 -0.70
C LEU A 141 -3.95 7.32 0.11
N ALA A 142 -3.89 7.35 1.46
CA ALA A 142 -5.08 7.36 2.31
C ALA A 142 -6.01 8.54 2.01
N ARG A 143 -5.45 9.74 1.84
CA ARG A 143 -6.25 10.94 1.56
C ARG A 143 -6.86 10.93 0.15
N ILE A 144 -6.08 10.56 -0.87
CA ILE A 144 -6.59 10.46 -2.25
C ILE A 144 -7.71 9.43 -2.33
N ARG A 145 -7.57 8.29 -1.64
CA ARG A 145 -8.62 7.26 -1.57
C ARG A 145 -9.95 7.80 -1.03
N GLN A 146 -9.90 8.79 -0.14
CA GLN A 146 -11.09 9.43 0.44
C GLN A 146 -11.62 10.57 -0.44
N ASP A 147 -10.73 11.44 -0.89
CA ASP A 147 -11.10 12.72 -1.51
C ASP A 147 -11.24 12.64 -3.04
N ALA A 148 -10.47 11.77 -3.72
CA ALA A 148 -10.41 11.66 -5.18
C ALA A 148 -10.20 10.21 -5.67
N PRO A 149 -11.07 9.27 -5.29
CA PRO A 149 -10.83 7.86 -5.56
C PRO A 149 -10.89 7.46 -7.03
N GLU A 150 -11.71 8.14 -7.84
CA GLU A 150 -11.80 7.88 -9.28
C GLU A 150 -10.44 8.07 -9.96
N ARG A 151 -9.72 9.14 -9.58
CA ARG A 151 -8.36 9.41 -10.05
C ARG A 151 -7.36 8.37 -9.59
N LEU A 152 -7.51 7.86 -8.36
CA LEU A 152 -6.68 6.75 -7.90
C LEU A 152 -6.96 5.47 -8.70
N ILE A 153 -8.21 5.19 -9.04
CA ILE A 153 -8.57 4.02 -9.85
C ILE A 153 -7.98 4.12 -11.26
N GLU A 154 -8.04 5.30 -11.90
CA GLU A 154 -7.38 5.57 -13.18
C GLU A 154 -5.87 5.30 -13.10
N GLN A 155 -5.21 5.79 -12.04
CA GLN A 155 -3.78 5.57 -11.84
C GLN A 155 -3.44 4.09 -11.60
N ILE A 156 -4.27 3.37 -10.83
CA ILE A 156 -4.12 1.93 -10.62
C ILE A 156 -4.24 1.18 -11.95
N GLN A 157 -5.17 1.57 -12.81
CA GLN A 157 -5.33 0.96 -14.12
C GLN A 157 -4.06 1.14 -14.96
N ILE A 158 -3.46 2.33 -14.95
CA ILE A 158 -2.18 2.60 -15.62
C ILE A 158 -1.09 1.67 -15.08
N TRP A 159 -0.96 1.55 -13.75
CA TRP A 159 0.04 0.66 -13.14
C TRP A 159 -0.18 -0.82 -13.48
N LEU A 160 -1.43 -1.29 -13.49
CA LEU A 160 -1.78 -2.67 -13.86
C LEU A 160 -1.54 -2.98 -15.34
N GLN A 161 -1.60 -1.99 -16.23
CA GLN A 161 -1.34 -2.13 -17.66
C GLN A 161 0.16 -2.09 -18.02
N SER A 162 1.03 -1.78 -17.05
CA SER A 162 2.48 -1.80 -17.26
C SER A 162 2.98 -3.19 -17.66
N SER A 163 4.04 -3.25 -18.46
CA SER A 163 4.76 -4.48 -18.76
C SER A 163 5.69 -4.91 -17.61
N ASP A 164 5.99 -4.02 -16.67
CA ASP A 164 6.81 -4.32 -15.49
C ASP A 164 5.96 -4.90 -14.36
N VAL A 165 6.28 -6.15 -13.97
CA VAL A 165 5.63 -6.88 -12.88
C VAL A 165 5.77 -6.14 -11.53
N ASN A 166 6.81 -5.34 -11.32
CA ASN A 166 6.95 -4.51 -10.12
C ASN A 166 5.90 -3.40 -10.08
N VAL A 167 5.65 -2.75 -11.22
CA VAL A 167 4.63 -1.70 -11.33
C VAL A 167 3.22 -2.31 -11.24
N GLN A 168 2.99 -3.47 -11.84
CA GLN A 168 1.74 -4.22 -11.65
C GLN A 168 1.48 -4.55 -10.18
N GLN A 169 2.53 -4.93 -9.44
CA GLN A 169 2.43 -5.19 -8.00
C GLN A 169 1.95 -3.96 -7.23
N VAL A 170 2.46 -2.78 -7.60
CA VAL A 170 2.04 -1.51 -7.00
C VAL A 170 0.55 -1.27 -7.26
N GLY A 171 0.10 -1.47 -8.50
CA GLY A 171 -1.32 -1.41 -8.86
C GLY A 171 -2.19 -2.32 -7.99
N LEU A 172 -1.81 -3.59 -7.84
CA LEU A 172 -2.56 -4.55 -7.02
C LEU A 172 -2.57 -4.16 -5.53
N ARG A 173 -1.44 -3.71 -4.98
CA ARG A 173 -1.35 -3.28 -3.58
C ARG A 173 -2.09 -1.98 -3.29
N ALA A 174 -2.16 -1.07 -4.25
CA ALA A 174 -2.98 0.14 -4.17
C ALA A 174 -4.49 -0.18 -4.23
N LEU A 175 -4.86 -1.23 -4.98
CA LEU A 175 -6.24 -1.69 -5.16
C LEU A 175 -6.81 -2.36 -3.89
N ILE A 176 -6.02 -3.18 -3.18
CA ILE A 176 -6.49 -3.96 -2.01
C ILE A 176 -7.24 -3.10 -0.97
N PRO A 177 -6.75 -1.94 -0.50
CA PRO A 177 -7.46 -1.18 0.51
C PRO A 177 -8.64 -0.36 -0.07
N ILE A 178 -8.75 -0.21 -1.40
CA ILE A 178 -9.98 0.27 -2.05
C ILE A 178 -11.06 -0.82 -1.97
N LEU A 179 -10.71 -2.05 -2.37
CA LEU A 179 -11.63 -3.19 -2.31
C LEU A 179 -12.10 -3.51 -0.89
N SER A 180 -11.25 -3.26 0.10
CA SER A 180 -11.57 -3.45 1.52
C SER A 180 -12.48 -2.37 2.08
N ALA A 181 -12.62 -1.23 1.40
CA ALA A 181 -13.51 -0.16 1.84
C ALA A 181 -14.95 -0.52 1.44
N ALA A 182 -15.85 -0.58 2.44
CA ALA A 182 -17.24 -1.03 2.31
C ALA A 182 -18.15 -0.11 1.45
N GLN A 183 -17.60 0.83 0.68
CA GLN A 183 -18.33 1.94 0.06
C GLN A 183 -18.21 1.99 -1.47
N TYR A 184 -17.54 1.03 -2.12
CA TYR A 184 -17.46 1.02 -3.60
C TYR A 184 -18.57 0.19 -4.24
N ASP A 185 -19.53 0.91 -4.83
CA ASP A 185 -20.64 0.29 -5.57
C ASP A 185 -20.22 -0.19 -6.99
N ASN A 186 -19.14 0.35 -7.56
CA ASN A 186 -18.71 0.03 -8.94
C ASN A 186 -17.76 -1.17 -9.03
N LEU A 187 -18.19 -2.30 -8.50
CA LEU A 187 -17.45 -3.57 -8.54
C LEU A 187 -17.07 -4.06 -9.96
N PRO A 188 -17.89 -3.87 -11.02
CA PRO A 188 -17.55 -4.33 -12.37
C PRO A 188 -16.18 -3.85 -12.88
N VAL A 189 -15.77 -2.63 -12.53
CA VAL A 189 -14.48 -2.08 -12.92
C VAL A 189 -13.33 -2.90 -12.35
N PHE A 190 -13.40 -3.30 -11.07
CA PHE A 190 -12.35 -4.09 -10.43
C PHE A 190 -12.28 -5.52 -10.99
N PHE A 191 -13.43 -6.11 -11.29
CA PHE A 191 -13.49 -7.40 -11.97
C PHE A 191 -12.82 -7.35 -13.35
N HIS A 192 -13.05 -6.27 -14.12
CA HIS A 192 -12.39 -6.07 -15.40
C HIS A 192 -10.87 -5.93 -15.24
N MET A 193 -10.42 -5.11 -14.27
CA MET A 193 -9.00 -4.90 -13.98
C MET A 193 -8.27 -6.19 -13.58
N LEU A 194 -8.90 -7.06 -12.80
CA LEU A 194 -8.28 -8.29 -12.31
C LEU A 194 -8.36 -9.47 -13.29
N SER A 195 -9.26 -9.42 -14.28
CA SER A 195 -9.49 -10.52 -15.23
C SER A 195 -8.21 -11.01 -15.93
N PRO A 196 -7.32 -10.16 -16.45
CA PRO A 196 -6.06 -10.60 -17.06
C PRO A 196 -5.16 -11.37 -16.08
N PHE A 197 -5.15 -10.94 -14.81
CA PHE A 197 -4.34 -11.52 -13.74
C PHE A 197 -4.89 -12.85 -13.22
N VAL A 198 -6.18 -13.12 -13.41
CA VAL A 198 -6.76 -14.45 -13.17
C VAL A 198 -6.27 -15.44 -14.22
N ARG A 199 -6.18 -15.01 -15.49
CA ARG A 199 -5.75 -15.87 -16.62
C ARG A 199 -4.27 -16.18 -16.59
N LYS A 200 -3.45 -15.16 -16.33
CA LYS A 200 -1.99 -15.22 -16.27
C LYS A 200 -1.55 -14.52 -14.99
N ALA A 201 -1.07 -15.31 -14.04
CA ALA A 201 -0.78 -14.87 -12.68
C ALA A 201 0.72 -15.05 -12.37
N PRO A 202 1.56 -14.05 -12.70
CA PRO A 202 2.98 -14.10 -12.42
C PRO A 202 3.24 -14.42 -10.96
N LEU A 203 4.15 -15.35 -10.68
CA LEU A 203 4.41 -15.87 -9.33
C LEU A 203 4.68 -14.76 -8.31
N ARG A 204 5.38 -13.70 -8.72
CA ARG A 204 5.77 -12.57 -7.87
C ARG A 204 4.58 -11.79 -7.30
N ILE A 205 3.52 -11.60 -8.08
CA ILE A 205 2.35 -10.78 -7.70
C ILE A 205 1.11 -11.62 -7.37
N ARG A 206 1.21 -12.95 -7.53
CA ARG A 206 0.15 -13.90 -7.19
C ARG A 206 -0.43 -13.72 -5.79
N PRO A 207 0.36 -13.46 -4.72
CA PRO A 207 -0.22 -13.21 -3.40
C PRO A 207 -1.16 -12.00 -3.37
N ASP A 208 -0.77 -10.92 -4.06
CA ASP A 208 -1.57 -9.69 -4.14
C ASP A 208 -2.85 -9.90 -4.98
N ILE A 209 -2.78 -10.70 -6.06
CA ILE A 209 -3.96 -11.10 -6.87
C ILE A 209 -4.94 -11.91 -6.02
N LEU A 210 -4.46 -12.93 -5.31
CA LEU A 210 -5.29 -13.80 -4.47
C LEU A 210 -5.98 -13.01 -3.36
N GLU A 211 -5.28 -12.05 -2.76
CA GLU A 211 -5.86 -11.19 -1.73
C GLU A 211 -6.98 -10.31 -2.30
N ALA A 212 -6.77 -9.68 -3.45
CA ALA A 212 -7.81 -8.90 -4.13
C ALA A 212 -9.04 -9.76 -4.48
N LEU A 213 -8.84 -10.96 -5.02
CA LEU A 213 -9.93 -11.89 -5.34
C LEU A 213 -10.65 -12.38 -4.09
N ARG A 214 -9.94 -12.62 -2.99
CA ARG A 214 -10.53 -13.03 -1.71
C ARG A 214 -11.47 -11.95 -1.17
N ILE A 215 -11.05 -10.69 -1.23
CA ILE A 215 -11.86 -9.54 -0.81
C ILE A 215 -13.11 -9.42 -1.70
N LEU A 216 -12.97 -9.55 -3.01
CA LEU A 216 -14.11 -9.52 -3.93
C LEU A 216 -15.08 -10.69 -3.72
N ALA A 217 -14.54 -11.89 -3.47
CA ALA A 217 -15.35 -13.07 -3.18
C ALA A 217 -16.18 -12.89 -1.92
N SER A 218 -15.68 -12.19 -0.90
CA SER A 218 -16.44 -11.90 0.31
C SER A 218 -17.49 -10.80 0.12
N HIS A 219 -17.21 -9.79 -0.72
CA HIS A 219 -18.15 -8.68 -0.95
C HIS A 219 -19.25 -9.04 -1.96
N SER A 220 -18.89 -9.78 -3.01
CA SER A 220 -19.76 -10.09 -4.14
C SER A 220 -19.50 -11.52 -4.63
N PRO A 221 -19.95 -12.54 -3.89
CA PRO A 221 -19.70 -13.94 -4.23
C PRO A 221 -20.20 -14.32 -5.63
N LYS A 222 -21.38 -13.84 -6.03
CA LYS A 222 -22.01 -14.19 -7.31
C LYS A 222 -21.21 -13.66 -8.51
N GLU A 223 -20.81 -12.40 -8.45
CA GLU A 223 -20.04 -11.71 -9.49
C GLU A 223 -18.62 -12.28 -9.58
N SER A 224 -18.04 -12.64 -8.42
CA SER A 224 -16.74 -13.31 -8.36
C SER A 224 -16.80 -14.71 -8.98
N VAL A 225 -17.86 -15.48 -8.73
CA VAL A 225 -18.11 -16.77 -9.41
C VAL A 225 -18.24 -16.57 -10.93
N TYR A 226 -18.99 -15.56 -11.37
CA TYR A 226 -19.13 -15.23 -12.78
C TYR A 226 -17.78 -14.92 -13.45
N LEU A 227 -16.96 -14.06 -12.82
CA LEU A 227 -15.60 -13.75 -13.30
C LEU A 227 -14.77 -15.03 -13.47
N LEU A 228 -14.79 -15.93 -12.48
CA LEU A 228 -13.99 -17.15 -12.52
C LEU A 228 -14.46 -18.10 -13.61
N HIS A 229 -15.77 -18.31 -13.76
CA HIS A 229 -16.32 -19.09 -14.89
C HIS A 229 -15.91 -18.50 -16.23
N GLN A 230 -16.00 -17.17 -16.39
CA GLN A 230 -15.59 -16.51 -17.63
C GLN A 230 -14.11 -16.74 -17.93
N ASN A 231 -13.25 -16.68 -16.92
CA ASN A 231 -11.81 -16.85 -17.08
C ASN A 231 -11.38 -18.31 -17.25
N LEU A 232 -12.09 -19.28 -16.65
CA LEU A 232 -11.88 -20.71 -16.88
C LEU A 232 -12.22 -21.14 -18.31
N ASN A 233 -13.18 -20.46 -18.95
CA ASN A 233 -13.59 -20.73 -20.32
C ASN A 233 -12.93 -19.80 -21.37
N ALA A 234 -12.11 -18.84 -20.93
CA ALA A 234 -11.41 -17.94 -21.83
C ALA A 234 -10.24 -18.65 -22.54
N PRO A 235 -9.90 -18.27 -23.77
CA PRO A 235 -8.66 -18.73 -24.38
C PRO A 235 -7.44 -18.18 -23.62
N ASP A 236 -6.33 -18.93 -23.65
CA ASP A 236 -5.03 -18.51 -23.09
C ASP A 236 -5.11 -18.12 -21.60
N ASN A 237 -5.49 -19.10 -20.78
CA ASN A 237 -5.80 -18.95 -19.35
C ASN A 237 -5.04 -19.95 -18.45
N PRO A 238 -3.72 -20.13 -18.62
CA PRO A 238 -2.95 -21.21 -17.98
C PRO A 238 -3.05 -21.22 -16.45
N ASP A 239 -3.26 -20.07 -15.81
CA ASP A 239 -3.34 -19.96 -14.36
C ASP A 239 -4.77 -19.93 -13.80
N ALA A 240 -5.80 -19.81 -14.64
CA ALA A 240 -7.18 -19.57 -14.19
C ALA A 240 -7.71 -20.72 -13.29
N ALA A 241 -7.40 -21.97 -13.65
CA ALA A 241 -7.77 -23.12 -12.84
C ALA A 241 -7.05 -23.16 -11.49
N LEU A 242 -5.78 -22.73 -11.46
CA LEU A 242 -5.00 -22.65 -10.23
C LEU A 242 -5.54 -21.53 -9.31
N MET A 243 -5.73 -20.32 -9.85
CA MET A 243 -6.29 -19.18 -9.10
C MET A 243 -7.65 -19.56 -8.49
N THR A 244 -8.55 -20.13 -9.29
CA THR A 244 -9.88 -20.54 -8.85
C THR A 244 -9.81 -21.55 -7.70
N ARG A 245 -8.94 -22.56 -7.79
CA ARG A 245 -8.76 -23.55 -6.70
C ARG A 245 -8.27 -22.90 -5.41
N GLN A 246 -7.37 -21.92 -5.49
CA GLN A 246 -6.78 -21.27 -4.32
C GLN A 246 -7.78 -20.39 -3.55
N ILE A 247 -8.75 -19.79 -4.25
CA ILE A 247 -9.77 -18.95 -3.61
C ILE A 247 -11.09 -19.69 -3.31
N LEU A 248 -11.25 -20.92 -3.80
CA LEU A 248 -12.44 -21.75 -3.61
C LEU A 248 -12.93 -21.81 -2.14
N PRO A 249 -12.05 -21.97 -1.12
CA PRO A 249 -12.49 -22.07 0.27
C PRO A 249 -13.19 -20.81 0.82
N TYR A 250 -13.05 -19.65 0.15
CA TYR A 250 -13.64 -18.39 0.60
C TYR A 250 -15.06 -18.15 0.10
N PHE A 251 -15.61 -19.05 -0.72
CA PHE A 251 -16.97 -18.95 -1.24
C PHE A 251 -17.99 -19.71 -0.38
N PRO A 252 -19.28 -19.32 -0.41
CA PRO A 252 -20.37 -20.15 0.11
C PRO A 252 -20.43 -21.52 -0.59
N GLN A 253 -20.98 -22.53 0.09
CA GLN A 253 -20.98 -23.92 -0.40
C GLN A 253 -21.56 -24.08 -1.82
N GLU A 254 -22.70 -23.43 -2.11
CA GLU A 254 -23.34 -23.46 -3.43
C GLU A 254 -22.41 -22.95 -4.54
N SER A 255 -21.73 -21.83 -4.30
CA SER A 255 -20.73 -21.25 -5.21
C SER A 255 -19.53 -22.17 -5.38
N GLN A 256 -19.07 -22.84 -4.30
CA GLN A 256 -17.97 -23.79 -4.40
C GLN A 256 -18.32 -24.98 -5.29
N ASP A 257 -19.54 -25.52 -5.20
CA ASP A 257 -19.97 -26.67 -5.98
C ASP A 257 -20.06 -26.33 -7.48
N SER A 258 -20.58 -25.13 -7.80
CA SER A 258 -20.58 -24.58 -9.16
C SER A 258 -19.15 -24.47 -9.74
N LEU A 259 -18.21 -23.89 -8.99
CA LEU A 259 -16.82 -23.74 -9.44
C LEU A 259 -16.08 -25.08 -9.54
N ARG A 260 -16.34 -26.03 -8.64
CA ARG A 260 -15.79 -27.40 -8.72
C ARG A 260 -16.24 -28.10 -10.00
N ALA A 261 -17.50 -27.94 -10.40
CA ALA A 261 -18.00 -28.50 -11.64
C ALA A 261 -17.26 -27.94 -12.86
N ALA A 262 -17.08 -26.61 -12.92
CA ALA A 262 -16.33 -25.97 -14.00
C ALA A 262 -14.86 -26.40 -14.04
N LEU A 263 -14.19 -26.49 -12.88
CA LEU A 263 -12.80 -26.96 -12.78
C LEU A 263 -12.59 -28.39 -13.29
N ARG A 264 -13.61 -29.27 -13.20
CA ARG A 264 -13.55 -30.62 -13.78
C ARG A 264 -13.61 -30.55 -15.31
N GLY A 265 -14.40 -29.65 -15.89
CA GLY A 265 -14.49 -29.48 -17.34
C GLY A 265 -13.17 -29.02 -17.99
N VAL A 266 -12.42 -28.14 -17.32
CA VAL A 266 -11.13 -27.62 -17.82
C VAL A 266 -10.02 -28.68 -17.81
N ALA A 267 -10.06 -29.66 -16.89
CA ALA A 267 -9.07 -30.73 -16.81
C ALA A 267 -9.10 -31.72 -18.01
N TRP A 268 -10.07 -31.57 -18.91
CA TRP A 268 -10.31 -32.45 -20.07
C TRP A 268 -9.99 -31.80 -21.43
N HIS A 269 -9.40 -30.60 -21.45
CA HIS A 269 -8.91 -30.00 -22.69
C HIS A 269 -7.38 -30.16 -22.81
N PRO A 270 -6.91 -31.06 -23.71
CA PRO A 270 -5.49 -31.32 -23.95
C PRO A 270 -4.78 -30.16 -24.65
#